data_AF-A0A421JD24-F1
#
_entry.id   AF-A0A421JD24-F1
#
_cell.length_a   1.000
_cell.length_b   1.000
_cell.length_c   1.000
_cell.angle_alpha   90.00
_cell.angle_beta   90.00
_cell.angle_gamma   90.00
#
_symmetry.space_group_name_H-M   'P 1'
#
loop_
_entity.id
_entity.type
_entity.pdbx_description
1 polymer ?
#
loop_
_entity_poly.entity_id
_entity_poly.type
_entity_poly.pdbx_seq_one_letter_code
_entity_poly.pdbx_strand_id
1 'polypeptide(L)' 'MAAHPAKYLRHAPVSAPHVDPRLRWGAKLLGATMWFYIFYRVKEDGPVMFGQKLPFEHH' A
#
# COMPACT_ATOMS: atom_id res chain seq x y z
N MET A 1 5.16 -33.85 -22.85
CA MET A 1 4.03 -33.02 -22.35
C MET A 1 3.79 -33.41 -20.89
N ALA A 2 4.38 -32.67 -19.94
CA ALA A 2 4.23 -32.99 -18.52
C ALA A 2 2.85 -32.48 -18.06
N ALA A 3 1.87 -33.38 -17.95
CA ALA A 3 0.59 -33.07 -17.34
C ALA A 3 0.78 -32.96 -15.83
N HIS A 4 0.38 -31.84 -15.23
CA HIS A 4 0.29 -31.66 -13.77
C HIS A 4 -1.18 -31.78 -13.33
N PRO A 5 -1.77 -33.00 -13.27
CA PRO A 5 -3.19 -33.17 -12.98
C PRO A 5 -3.60 -32.70 -11.57
N ALA A 6 -2.66 -32.65 -10.62
CA ALA A 6 -2.93 -32.21 -9.24
C ALA A 6 -2.87 -30.68 -9.04
N LYS A 7 -2.37 -29.91 -10.02
CA LYS A 7 -2.16 -28.46 -9.87
C LYS A 7 -3.45 -27.65 -10.01
N TYR A 8 -4.47 -28.23 -10.62
CA TYR A 8 -5.77 -27.60 -10.87
C TYR A 8 -6.88 -28.52 -10.39
N LEU A 9 -7.10 -28.53 -9.07
CA LEU A 9 -8.25 -29.21 -8.48
C LEU A 9 -9.51 -28.41 -8.81
N ARG A 10 -10.41 -28.99 -9.62
CA ARG A 10 -11.72 -28.40 -9.88
C ARG A 10 -12.51 -28.36 -8.57
N HIS A 11 -13.16 -27.22 -8.30
CA HIS A 11 -13.98 -26.97 -7.09
C HIS A 11 -13.24 -27.00 -5.74
N ALA A 12 -11.91 -26.95 -5.74
CA ALA A 12 -11.12 -26.72 -4.52
C ALA A 12 -10.91 -25.21 -4.28
N PRO A 13 -10.67 -24.78 -3.02
CA PRO A 13 -10.30 -23.39 -2.74
C PRO A 13 -9.01 -23.00 -3.48
N VAL A 14 -8.95 -21.74 -3.93
CA VAL A 14 -7.81 -21.20 -4.68
C VAL A 14 -6.56 -21.21 -3.81
N SER A 15 -5.50 -21.86 -4.28
CA SER A 15 -4.19 -21.84 -3.59
C SER A 15 -3.62 -20.43 -3.56
N ALA A 16 -2.93 -20.06 -2.48
CA ALA A 16 -2.25 -18.78 -2.39
C ALA A 16 -1.29 -18.57 -3.58
N PRO A 17 -1.29 -17.38 -4.21
CA PRO A 17 -0.42 -17.12 -5.33
C PRO A 17 1.04 -17.12 -4.89
N HIS A 18 1.90 -17.72 -5.72
CA HIS A 18 3.34 -17.57 -5.55
C HIS A 18 3.75 -16.18 -6.03
N VAL A 19 4.19 -15.34 -5.09
CA VAL A 19 4.66 -13.98 -5.38
C VAL A 19 6.13 -13.91 -5.01
N ASP A 20 6.93 -13.32 -5.91
CA ASP A 20 8.35 -13.09 -5.65
C ASP A 20 8.52 -12.24 -4.37
N PRO A 21 9.35 -12.67 -3.40
CA PRO A 21 9.55 -11.94 -2.17
C PRO A 21 10.01 -10.49 -2.36
N ARG A 22 10.79 -10.21 -3.42
CA ARG A 22 11.27 -8.85 -3.74
C ARG A 22 10.10 -7.94 -4.11
N LEU A 23 9.14 -8.45 -4.87
CA LEU A 23 7.92 -7.69 -5.21
C LEU A 23 7.08 -7.41 -3.95
N ARG A 24 6.96 -8.40 -3.06
CA ARG A 24 6.24 -8.23 -1.78
C ARG A 24 6.87 -7.17 -0.89
N TRP A 25 8.20 -7.15 -0.77
CA TRP A 25 8.92 -6.15 0.02
C TRP A 25 8.94 -4.77 -0.65
N GLY A 26 9.10 -4.71 -1.97
CA GLY A 26 9.00 -3.47 -2.74
C GLY A 26 7.63 -2.81 -2.58
N ALA A 27 6.55 -3.58 -2.69
CA ALA A 27 5.19 -3.08 -2.46
C ALA A 27 4.99 -2.54 -1.04
N LYS A 28 5.54 -3.21 -0.02
CA LYS A 28 5.51 -2.73 1.36
C LYS A 28 6.27 -1.44 1.55
N LEU A 29 7.47 -1.32 0.96
CA LEU A 29 8.28 -0.11 1.05
C LEU A 29 7.54 1.06 0.41
N LEU A 30 6.98 0.89 -0.79
CA LEU A 30 6.21 1.94 -1.46
C LEU A 30 4.98 2.35 -0.64
N GLY A 31 4.22 1.39 -0.10
CA GLY A 31 3.08 1.67 0.77
C GLY A 31 3.48 2.39 2.05
N ALA A 32 4.60 2.00 2.67
CA ALA A 32 5.14 2.66 3.85
C ALA A 32 5.57 4.10 3.54
N THR A 33 6.25 4.33 2.42
CA THR A 33 6.65 5.67 1.98
C THR A 33 5.44 6.57 1.72
N MET A 34 4.39 6.03 1.10
CA MET A 34 3.14 6.76 0.86
C MET A 34 2.51 7.22 2.18
N TRP A 35 2.30 6.31 3.12
CA TRP A 35 1.69 6.64 4.42
C TRP A 35 2.58 7.55 5.27
N PHE A 36 3.90 7.33 5.24
CA PHE A 36 4.87 8.22 5.88
C PHE A 36 4.71 9.64 5.35
N TYR A 37 4.61 9.82 4.03
CA TYR A 37 4.44 11.14 3.43
C TYR A 37 3.12 11.79 3.81
N ILE A 38 2.01 11.03 3.85
CA ILE A 38 0.72 11.55 4.30
C ILE A 38 0.82 12.06 5.73
N PHE A 39 1.37 11.27 6.67
CA PHE A 39 1.51 11.71 8.06
C PHE A 39 2.48 12.87 8.23
N TYR A 40 3.56 12.89 7.44
CA TYR A 40 4.48 14.01 7.40
C TYR A 40 3.76 15.30 6.99
N ARG A 41 2.97 15.26 5.91
CA ARG A 41 2.21 16.42 5.43
C ARG A 41 1.08 16.81 6.38
N VAL A 42 0.39 15.85 6.99
CA VAL A 42 -0.61 16.13 8.04
C VAL A 42 0.02 16.81 9.26
N LYS A 43 1.28 16.51 9.60
CA LYS A 43 1.99 17.20 10.68
C LYS A 43 2.35 18.65 10.31
N GLU A 44 2.81 18.87 9.09
CA GLU A 44 3.24 20.20 8.63
C GLU A 44 2.08 21.12 8.25
N ASP A 45 1.15 20.62 7.44
CA ASP A 45 0.00 21.36 6.94
C ASP A 45 -1.23 21.18 7.84
N GLY A 46 -1.14 20.40 8.92
CA GLY A 46 -2.25 20.09 9.82
C GLY A 46 -3.11 21.30 10.22
N PRO A 47 -2.53 22.43 10.65
CA PRO A 47 -3.32 23.60 11.01
C PRO A 47 -4.15 24.18 9.85
N VAL A 48 -3.66 24.07 8.61
CA VAL A 48 -4.37 24.53 7.40
C VAL A 48 -5.40 23.49 6.96
N MET A 49 -5.02 22.21 6.96
CA MET A 49 -5.89 21.10 6.56
C MET A 49 -7.07 20.88 7.52
N PHE A 50 -6.89 21.13 8.82
CA PHE A 50 -7.94 21.01 9.84
C PHE A 50 -8.66 22.34 10.13
N GLY A 51 -8.45 23.38 9.30
CA GLY A 51 -9.17 24.65 9.39
C GLY A 51 -8.88 25.48 10.64
N GLN A 52 -7.77 25.19 11.33
CA GLN A 52 -7.32 25.94 12.51
C GLN A 52 -6.61 27.25 12.12
N LYS A 53 -6.19 27.39 10.85
CA LYS A 53 -5.60 28.60 10.26
C LYS A 53 -6.15 28.82 8.86
N LEU A 54 -6.49 30.06 8.51
CA LEU A 54 -6.88 30.40 7.12
C LEU A 54 -5.62 30.47 6.25
N PRO A 55 -5.67 30.06 4.98
CA PRO A 55 -4.50 29.98 4.09
C PRO A 55 -3.85 31.35 3.76
N PHE A 56 -4.43 32.45 4.27
CA PHE A 56 -3.96 33.82 4.11
C PHE A 56 -3.58 34.49 5.44
N GLU A 57 -3.69 33.80 6.58
CA GLU A 57 -3.15 34.25 7.87
C GLU A 57 -1.67 33.88 7.98
N HIS A 58 -0.88 34.37 7.03
CA HIS A 58 0.58 34.39 7.14
C HIS A 58 0.96 35.78 7.65
N HIS A 59 1.08 35.93 8.97
CA HIS A 59 1.78 37.06 9.57
C HIS A 59 3.30 36.84 9.47
#